data_AF-A0A355B7M7-F1
#
_entry.id   AF-A0A355B7M7-F1
#
_cell.length_a   1.000
_cell.length_b   1.000
_cell.length_c   1.000
_cell.angle_alpha   90.00
_cell.angle_beta   90.00
_cell.angle_gamma   90.00
#
_symmetry.space_group_name_H-M   'P 1'
#
loop_
_entity.id
_entity.type
_entity.pdbx_description
1 polymer ?
#
loop_
_entity_poly.entity_id
_entity_poly.type
_entity_poly.pdbx_seq_one_letter_code
_entity_poly.pdbx_strand_id
1 'polypeptide(L)'
;MEILGYLIVAAIMIAAFAYAFLPLAQPAGGMAVAGAAGGGADKEIAHLVIERERAYKNIQDIELDWEMEKLSKEDYEDMLGRGRARALEVLRRLEGRGVKEGTIPLHLSEREAVSAALQQKGAGPAVPEPTLDEALEAEILRNRKVLPSKEPETASPKAPELATAPAVNFCPECGREAVETDNYCSGCGKKLK
;
A
#
# COMPACT_ATOMS: atom_id res chain seq x y z
N MET A 1 35.23 -37.14 39.54
CA MET A 1 34.00 -36.36 39.77
C MET A 1 34.03 -35.04 39.00
N GLU A 2 35.13 -34.29 38.98
CA GLU A 2 35.19 -33.00 38.26
C GLU A 2 35.11 -33.13 36.73
N ILE A 3 35.77 -34.13 36.14
CA ILE A 3 35.73 -34.39 34.69
C ILE A 3 34.29 -34.70 34.21
N LEU A 4 33.51 -35.41 35.03
CA LEU A 4 32.10 -35.71 34.74
C LEU A 4 31.24 -34.44 34.72
N GLY A 5 31.52 -33.50 35.63
CA GLY A 5 30.85 -32.20 35.67
C GLY A 5 31.11 -31.37 34.42
N TYR A 6 32.37 -31.30 33.98
CA TYR A 6 32.73 -30.55 32.76
C TYR A 6 32.09 -31.14 31.50
N LEU A 7 31.97 -32.47 31.40
CA LEU A 7 31.30 -33.12 30.26
C LEU A 7 29.80 -32.81 30.20
N ILE A 8 29.11 -32.75 31.34
CA ILE A 8 27.69 -32.40 31.40
C ILE A 8 27.48 -30.94 30.98
N VAL A 9 28.30 -30.02 31.49
CA VAL A 9 28.21 -28.60 31.12
C VAL A 9 28.51 -28.40 29.63
N ALA A 10 29.53 -29.08 29.09
CA ALA A 10 29.84 -29.03 27.68
C ALA A 10 28.69 -29.57 26.82
N ALA A 11 28.06 -30.69 27.22
CA ALA A 11 26.93 -31.27 26.50
C ALA A 11 25.71 -30.33 26.47
N ILE A 12 25.42 -29.65 27.59
CA ILE A 12 24.31 -28.68 27.67
C ILE A 12 24.60 -27.47 26.78
N MET A 13 25.83 -26.94 26.80
CA MET A 13 26.22 -25.82 25.94
C MET A 13 26.14 -26.20 24.46
N ILE A 14 26.60 -27.38 24.08
CA ILE A 14 26.50 -27.89 22.71
C ILE A 14 25.03 -28.07 22.30
N ALA A 15 24.17 -28.60 23.18
CA ALA A 15 22.75 -28.75 22.91
C ALA A 15 22.03 -27.39 22.76
N ALA A 16 22.37 -26.41 23.60
CA ALA A 16 21.82 -25.06 23.52
C ALA A 16 22.25 -24.34 22.22
N PHE A 17 23.54 -24.45 21.87
CA PHE A 17 24.05 -23.96 20.59
C PHE A 17 23.38 -24.69 19.43
N ALA A 18 23.32 -26.02 19.43
CA ALA A 18 22.66 -26.79 18.39
C ALA A 18 21.19 -26.40 18.25
N TYR A 19 20.47 -26.15 19.34
CA TYR A 19 19.08 -25.68 19.31
C TYR A 19 18.95 -24.27 18.71
N ALA A 20 19.84 -23.35 19.08
CA ALA A 20 19.85 -21.98 18.56
C ALA A 20 20.26 -21.91 17.07
N PHE A 21 21.15 -22.80 16.63
CA PHE A 21 21.65 -22.86 15.26
C PHE A 21 20.92 -23.86 14.36
N LEU A 22 20.06 -24.72 14.92
CA LEU A 22 19.15 -25.61 14.19
C LEU A 22 18.33 -24.88 13.11
N PRO A 23 17.74 -23.69 13.36
CA PRO A 23 17.00 -22.99 12.33
C PRO A 23 17.86 -22.42 11.19
N LEU A 24 19.18 -22.23 11.40
CA LEU A 24 20.08 -21.69 10.37
C LEU A 24 20.67 -22.79 9.47
N ALA A 25 20.77 -24.02 9.98
CA ALA A 25 21.32 -25.16 9.26
C ALA A 25 20.27 -25.97 8.49
N GLN A 26 18.99 -25.61 8.60
CA GLN A 26 17.97 -26.14 7.70
C GLN A 26 18.21 -25.53 6.30
N PRO A 27 18.70 -26.32 5.32
CA PRO A 27 18.64 -25.87 3.93
C PRO A 27 17.17 -25.56 3.62
N ALA A 28 16.92 -24.58 2.76
CA ALA A 28 15.60 -24.24 2.22
C ALA A 28 15.03 -25.38 1.34
N GLY A 29 15.07 -26.61 1.83
CA GLY A 29 14.56 -27.82 1.24
C GLY A 29 13.40 -28.30 2.08
N GLY A 30 12.21 -27.85 1.70
CA GLY A 30 10.99 -28.58 1.95
C GLY A 30 10.66 -28.78 3.42
N MET A 31 10.11 -27.74 4.02
CA MET A 31 8.77 -27.93 4.58
C MET A 31 8.01 -28.69 3.47
N ALA A 32 7.79 -29.99 3.64
CA ALA A 32 6.70 -30.67 2.97
C ALA A 32 5.46 -29.99 3.52
N VAL A 33 5.21 -28.80 2.99
CA VAL A 33 4.01 -28.05 3.16
C VAL A 33 2.97 -29.03 2.63
N ALA A 34 2.04 -29.40 3.49
CA ALA A 34 0.66 -29.58 3.07
C ALA A 34 0.14 -28.25 2.46
N GLY A 35 0.84 -27.70 1.47
CA GLY A 35 0.76 -26.32 0.98
C GLY A 35 0.20 -26.22 -0.42
N ALA A 36 -0.62 -27.20 -0.82
CA ALA A 36 -1.62 -26.96 -1.85
C ALA A 36 -2.91 -26.33 -1.26
N ALA A 37 -3.10 -26.38 0.06
CA ALA A 37 -4.27 -25.80 0.74
C ALA A 37 -3.97 -24.54 1.60
N GLY A 38 -2.70 -24.26 1.89
CA GLY A 38 -2.29 -23.16 2.80
C GLY A 38 -2.12 -21.78 2.16
N GLY A 39 -1.88 -21.69 0.84
CA GLY A 39 -1.57 -20.41 0.18
C GLY A 39 -2.72 -19.38 0.22
N GLY A 40 -3.98 -19.83 0.32
CA GLY A 40 -5.13 -18.94 0.46
C GLY A 40 -5.24 -18.34 1.86
N ALA A 41 -5.08 -19.16 2.90
CA ALA A 41 -5.16 -18.72 4.29
C ALA A 41 -4.02 -17.77 4.64
N ASP A 42 -2.79 -18.06 4.21
CA ASP A 42 -1.63 -17.18 4.43
C ASP A 42 -1.78 -15.85 3.70
N LYS A 43 -2.29 -15.85 2.46
CA LYS A 43 -2.55 -14.62 1.70
C LYS A 43 -3.64 -13.77 2.35
N GLU A 44 -4.67 -14.38 2.91
CA GLU A 44 -5.74 -13.67 3.61
C GLU A 44 -5.23 -13.09 4.93
N ILE A 45 -4.43 -13.84 5.69
CA ILE A 45 -3.74 -13.32 6.89
C ILE A 45 -2.85 -12.14 6.54
N ALA A 46 -2.04 -12.25 5.47
CA ALA A 46 -1.18 -11.16 5.01
C ALA A 46 -2.00 -9.91 4.63
N HIS A 47 -3.13 -10.09 3.95
CA HIS A 47 -4.03 -8.99 3.64
C HIS A 47 -4.59 -8.32 4.90
N LEU A 48 -5.03 -9.12 5.89
CA LEU A 48 -5.55 -8.60 7.16
C LEU A 48 -4.48 -7.84 7.96
N VAL A 49 -3.21 -8.26 7.90
CA VAL A 49 -2.09 -7.54 8.52
C VAL A 49 -1.88 -6.17 7.87
N ILE A 50 -1.94 -6.09 6.53
CA ILE A 50 -1.87 -4.81 5.81
C ILE A 50 -3.06 -3.91 6.18
N GLU A 51 -4.26 -4.49 6.30
CA GLU A 51 -5.46 -3.76 6.68
C GLU A 51 -5.36 -3.19 8.10
N ARG A 52 -4.75 -3.93 9.03
CA ARG A 52 -4.44 -3.47 10.39
C ARG A 52 -3.53 -2.26 10.36
N GLU A 53 -2.44 -2.31 9.60
CA GLU A 53 -1.49 -1.20 9.49
C GLU A 53 -2.15 0.06 8.90
N ARG A 54 -3.02 -0.11 7.89
CA ARG A 54 -3.82 1.01 7.36
C ARG A 54 -4.77 1.58 8.42
N ALA A 55 -5.41 0.74 9.22
CA ALA A 55 -6.31 1.20 10.29
C ALA A 55 -5.54 2.02 11.35
N TYR A 56 -4.35 1.56 11.74
CA TYR A 56 -3.50 2.29 12.69
C TYR A 56 -2.97 3.60 12.13
N LYS A 57 -2.52 3.60 10.87
CA LYS A 57 -2.10 4.83 10.20
C LYS A 57 -3.23 5.85 10.14
N ASN A 58 -4.45 5.43 9.79
CA ASN A 58 -5.61 6.32 9.78
C ASN A 58 -5.90 6.93 11.17
N ILE A 59 -5.80 6.14 12.24
CA ILE A 59 -5.95 6.67 13.61
C ILE A 59 -4.88 7.72 13.90
N GLN A 60 -3.61 7.42 13.56
CA GLN A 60 -2.51 8.36 13.74
C GLN A 60 -2.70 9.65 12.94
N ASP A 61 -3.17 9.56 11.70
CA ASP A 61 -3.45 10.73 10.86
C ASP A 61 -4.55 11.60 11.47
N ILE A 62 -5.63 10.99 12.04
CA ILE A 62 -6.70 11.71 12.75
C ILE A 62 -6.16 12.43 14.00
N GLU A 63 -5.31 11.75 14.77
CA GLU A 63 -4.67 12.33 15.96
C GLU A 63 -3.77 13.51 15.60
N LEU A 64 -3.00 13.38 14.51
CA LEU A 64 -2.14 14.44 14.00
C LEU A 64 -2.97 15.64 13.52
N ASP A 65 -4.07 15.42 12.80
CA ASP A 65 -4.94 16.49 12.32
C ASP A 65 -5.62 17.24 13.48
N TRP A 66 -5.95 16.57 14.58
CA TRP A 66 -6.39 17.21 15.82
C TRP A 66 -5.28 18.05 16.47
N GLU A 67 -4.06 17.51 16.57
CA GLU A 67 -2.90 18.24 17.10
C GLU A 67 -2.54 19.47 16.26
N MET A 68 -2.76 19.41 14.95
CA MET A 68 -2.62 20.54 14.03
C MET A 68 -3.82 21.52 14.04
N GLU A 69 -4.78 21.34 14.95
CA GLU A 69 -6.00 22.15 15.06
C GLU A 69 -6.85 22.20 13.76
N LYS A 70 -6.75 21.18 12.89
CA LYS A 70 -7.54 21.08 11.66
C LYS A 70 -8.95 20.52 11.89
N LEU A 71 -9.14 19.83 13.02
CA LEU A 71 -10.39 19.18 13.40
C LEU A 71 -11.00 19.85 14.62
N SER A 72 -12.33 19.93 14.65
CA SER A 72 -13.06 20.29 15.86
C SER A 72 -13.02 19.11 16.84
N LYS A 73 -13.27 19.38 18.14
CA LYS A 73 -13.28 18.32 19.16
C LYS A 73 -14.35 17.27 18.90
N GLU A 74 -15.53 17.71 18.46
CA GLU A 74 -16.67 16.84 18.16
C GLU A 74 -16.36 15.94 16.95
N ASP A 75 -15.77 16.49 15.89
CA ASP A 75 -15.37 15.72 14.71
C ASP A 75 -14.24 14.73 15.02
N TYR A 76 -13.27 15.14 15.84
CA TYR A 76 -12.18 14.28 16.29
C TYR A 76 -12.70 13.06 17.04
N GLU A 77 -13.58 13.25 18.04
CA GLU A 77 -14.13 12.15 18.84
C GLU A 77 -14.93 11.15 17.97
N ASP A 78 -15.71 11.67 17.03
CA ASP A 78 -16.50 10.87 16.09
C ASP A 78 -15.61 10.09 15.09
N MET A 79 -14.64 10.75 14.47
CA MET A 79 -13.68 10.12 13.55
C MET A 79 -12.81 9.07 14.25
N LEU A 80 -12.31 9.39 15.45
CA LEU A 80 -11.52 8.47 16.26
C LEU A 80 -12.34 7.26 16.70
N GLY A 81 -13.60 7.45 17.07
CA GLY A 81 -14.54 6.38 17.38
C GLY A 81 -14.69 5.40 16.21
N ARG A 82 -14.93 5.92 14.99
CA ARG A 82 -14.99 5.11 13.77
C ARG A 82 -13.67 4.42 13.45
N GLY A 83 -12.54 5.12 13.58
CA GLY A 83 -11.21 4.59 13.35
C GLY A 83 -10.90 3.39 14.25
N ARG A 84 -11.16 3.54 15.55
CA ARG A 84 -10.99 2.47 16.56
C ARG A 84 -11.93 1.29 16.30
N ALA A 85 -13.18 1.55 15.94
CA ALA A 85 -14.11 0.48 15.59
C ALA A 85 -13.58 -0.37 14.40
N ARG A 86 -13.05 0.28 13.36
CA ARG A 86 -12.45 -0.39 12.21
C ARG A 86 -11.21 -1.19 12.60
N ALA A 87 -10.32 -0.63 13.43
CA ALA A 87 -9.14 -1.34 13.91
C ALA A 87 -9.51 -2.61 14.71
N LEU A 88 -10.47 -2.50 15.63
CA LEU A 88 -10.97 -3.64 16.41
C LEU A 88 -11.60 -4.73 15.53
N GLU A 89 -12.29 -4.35 14.46
CA GLU A 89 -12.84 -5.31 13.50
C GLU A 89 -11.75 -6.14 12.84
N VAL A 90 -10.68 -5.48 12.36
CA VAL A 90 -9.55 -6.18 11.73
C VAL A 90 -8.84 -7.09 12.72
N LEU A 91 -8.63 -6.64 13.96
CA LEU A 91 -8.02 -7.44 15.01
C LEU A 91 -8.83 -8.70 15.32
N ARG A 92 -10.17 -8.59 15.43
CA ARG A 92 -11.04 -9.77 15.63
C ARG A 92 -10.95 -10.76 14.47
N ARG A 93 -10.83 -10.27 13.23
CA ARG A 93 -10.65 -11.13 12.05
C ARG A 93 -9.31 -11.87 12.11
N LEU A 94 -8.24 -11.21 12.55
CA LEU A 94 -6.92 -11.82 12.77
C LEU A 94 -6.96 -12.87 13.89
N GLU A 95 -7.58 -12.54 15.03
CA GLU A 95 -7.74 -13.47 16.16
C GLU A 95 -8.53 -14.72 15.77
N GLY A 96 -9.63 -14.55 15.01
CA GLY A 96 -10.43 -15.66 14.51
C GLY A 96 -9.66 -16.61 13.58
N ARG A 97 -8.53 -16.16 13.02
CA ARG A 97 -7.60 -16.96 12.20
C ARG A 97 -6.42 -17.50 13.01
N GLY A 98 -6.42 -17.34 14.34
CA GLY A 98 -5.38 -17.84 15.22
C GLY A 98 -4.13 -16.97 15.29
N VAL A 99 -4.16 -15.76 14.71
CA VAL A 99 -3.05 -14.81 14.73
C VAL A 99 -3.14 -14.01 16.02
N LYS A 100 -2.19 -14.22 16.94
CA LYS A 100 -2.10 -13.47 18.19
C LYS A 100 -1.26 -12.21 17.99
N GLU A 101 -1.58 -11.15 18.73
CA GLU A 101 -1.00 -9.81 18.56
C GLU A 101 0.54 -9.75 18.76
N GLY A 102 1.15 -10.75 19.40
CA GLY A 102 2.60 -10.91 19.53
C GLY A 102 3.28 -11.83 18.52
N THR A 103 2.54 -12.46 17.62
CA THR A 103 3.06 -13.37 16.58
C THR A 103 3.17 -12.69 15.21
N ILE A 104 2.59 -11.50 15.09
CA ILE A 104 2.62 -10.71 13.86
C ILE A 104 3.95 -9.95 13.84
N PRO A 105 4.86 -10.22 12.88
CA PRO A 105 6.09 -9.47 12.78
C PRO A 105 5.77 -7.98 12.70
N LEU A 106 6.28 -7.24 13.69
CA LEU A 106 6.14 -5.80 13.79
C LEU A 106 6.95 -5.22 12.64
N HIS A 107 6.24 -4.76 11.60
CA HIS A 107 6.87 -4.13 10.45
C HIS A 107 7.80 -5.10 9.70
N LEU A 108 7.24 -6.10 9.01
CA LEU A 108 7.85 -6.50 7.74
C LEU A 108 7.81 -5.23 6.89
N SER A 109 8.88 -4.44 6.97
CA SER A 109 9.04 -3.24 6.15
C SER A 109 8.65 -3.62 4.74
N GLU A 110 7.92 -2.76 4.03
CA GLU A 110 7.44 -3.04 2.67
C GLU A 110 8.55 -3.65 1.79
N ARG A 111 9.82 -3.32 2.08
CA ARG A 111 11.04 -3.96 1.55
C ARG A 111 11.16 -5.48 1.74
N GLU A 112 10.85 -6.04 2.90
CA GLU A 112 10.96 -7.47 3.19
C GLU A 112 9.80 -8.27 2.57
N ALA A 113 8.58 -7.69 2.57
CA ALA A 113 7.45 -8.29 1.86
C ALA A 113 7.67 -8.27 0.33
N VAL A 114 8.22 -7.17 -0.20
CA VAL A 114 8.60 -7.04 -1.61
C VAL A 114 9.77 -7.97 -1.95
N SER A 115 10.78 -8.11 -1.09
CA SER A 115 11.92 -9.01 -1.34
C SER A 115 11.52 -10.49 -1.28
N ALA A 116 10.61 -10.88 -0.37
CA ALA A 116 10.04 -12.21 -0.32
C ALA A 116 9.17 -12.51 -1.56
N ALA A 117 8.37 -11.55 -2.03
CA ALA A 117 7.58 -11.67 -3.26
C ALA A 117 8.47 -11.75 -4.53
N LEU A 118 9.59 -11.02 -4.55
CA LEU A 118 10.58 -11.07 -5.63
C LEU A 118 11.34 -12.42 -5.65
N GLN A 119 11.69 -12.97 -4.48
CA GLN A 119 12.35 -14.28 -4.40
C GLN A 119 11.47 -15.43 -4.89
N GLN A 120 10.15 -15.35 -4.69
CA GLN A 120 9.22 -16.36 -5.23
C GLN A 120 9.05 -16.30 -6.75
N LYS A 121 9.36 -15.16 -7.39
CA LYS A 121 9.41 -15.03 -8.87
C LYS A 121 10.74 -15.48 -9.48
N GLY A 122 11.75 -15.77 -8.66
CA GLY A 122 13.13 -16.05 -9.10
C GLY A 122 13.49 -17.54 -9.31
N ALA A 123 12.51 -18.44 -9.48
CA ALA A 123 12.78 -19.87 -9.70
C ALA A 123 12.12 -20.40 -10.98
N GLY A 124 12.49 -19.83 -12.12
CA GLY A 124 12.24 -20.38 -13.45
C GLY A 124 13.52 -20.29 -14.28
N PRO A 125 13.82 -21.26 -15.17
CA PRO A 125 15.02 -21.22 -15.99
C PRO A 125 15.05 -19.94 -16.84
N ALA A 126 16.19 -19.25 -16.81
CA ALA A 126 16.45 -17.98 -17.43
C ALA A 126 16.15 -17.98 -18.94
N VAL A 127 14.93 -17.59 -19.29
CA VAL A 127 14.65 -16.89 -20.55
C VAL A 127 14.75 -15.40 -20.20
N PRO A 128 15.49 -14.59 -20.96
CA PRO A 128 15.57 -13.15 -20.69
C PRO A 128 14.22 -12.53 -21.03
N GLU A 129 13.32 -12.51 -20.05
CA GLU A 129 12.15 -11.65 -20.09
C GLU A 129 12.63 -10.20 -19.96
N PRO A 130 12.08 -9.26 -20.75
CA PRO A 130 12.44 -7.85 -20.61
C PRO A 130 12.15 -7.42 -19.18
N THR A 131 13.12 -6.72 -18.59
CA THR A 131 12.96 -6.12 -17.27
C THR A 131 11.71 -5.25 -17.25
N LEU A 132 11.12 -5.05 -16.06
CA LEU A 132 9.92 -4.21 -15.92
C LEU A 132 10.13 -2.84 -16.56
N ASP A 133 11.34 -2.28 -16.45
CA ASP A 133 11.73 -1.00 -17.04
C ASP A 133 11.70 -1.06 -18.58
N GLU A 134 12.25 -2.10 -19.19
CA GLU A 134 12.21 -2.30 -20.65
C GLU A 134 10.78 -2.54 -21.17
N ALA A 135 9.96 -3.27 -20.42
CA ALA A 135 8.54 -3.48 -20.76
C ALA A 135 7.73 -2.18 -20.66
N LEU A 136 8.02 -1.36 -19.64
CA LEU A 136 7.39 -0.06 -19.44
C LEU A 136 7.78 0.92 -20.54
N GLU A 137 9.06 1.01 -20.89
CA GLU A 137 9.54 1.83 -22.01
C GLU A 137 8.91 1.42 -23.34
N ALA A 138 8.77 0.11 -23.59
CA ALA A 138 8.10 -0.40 -24.78
C ALA A 138 6.61 -0.04 -24.84
N GLU A 139 5.93 0.05 -23.69
CA GLU A 139 4.53 0.47 -23.60
C GLU A 139 4.38 1.99 -23.80
N ILE A 140 5.28 2.80 -23.22
CA ILE A 140 5.32 4.26 -23.43
C ILE A 140 5.53 4.58 -24.90
N LEU A 141 6.45 3.89 -25.58
CA LEU A 141 6.71 4.06 -27.01
C LEU A 141 5.50 3.68 -27.88
N ARG A 142 4.74 2.65 -27.48
CA ARG A 142 3.48 2.29 -28.16
C ARG A 142 2.44 3.38 -28.01
N ASN A 143 2.20 3.88 -26.80
CA ASN A 143 1.22 4.95 -26.57
C ASN A 143 1.62 6.27 -27.25
N ARG A 144 2.92 6.58 -27.30
CA ARG A 144 3.44 7.76 -28.00
C ARG A 144 3.26 7.68 -29.52
N LYS A 145 3.23 6.49 -30.11
CA LYS A 145 2.94 6.29 -31.54
C LYS A 145 1.44 6.39 -31.86
N VAL A 146 0.57 6.08 -30.91
CA VAL A 146 -0.89 6.14 -31.08
C VAL A 146 -1.43 7.57 -30.97
N LEU A 147 -0.71 8.46 -30.28
CA LEU A 147 -0.98 9.90 -30.29
C LEU A 147 -0.06 10.57 -31.32
N PRO A 148 -0.45 10.73 -32.61
CA PRO A 148 0.24 11.69 -33.45
C PRO A 148 0.18 13.04 -32.71
N SER A 149 1.36 13.57 -32.44
CA SER A 149 1.59 14.91 -31.94
C SER A 149 0.74 15.89 -32.73
N LYS A 150 -0.34 16.38 -32.11
CA LYS A 150 -0.95 17.64 -32.51
C LYS A 150 0.06 18.71 -32.10
N GLU A 151 1.03 18.95 -32.97
CA GLU A 151 2.00 20.03 -32.81
C GLU A 151 1.22 21.35 -32.63
N PRO A 152 1.68 22.24 -31.74
CA PRO A 152 1.13 23.59 -31.69
C PRO A 152 1.63 24.33 -32.94
N GLU A 153 0.81 24.33 -34.00
CA GLU A 153 1.03 25.15 -35.18
C GLU A 153 1.07 26.63 -34.75
N THR A 154 2.27 27.18 -34.75
CA THR A 154 2.51 28.61 -34.84
C THR A 154 2.05 29.09 -36.22
N ALA A 155 0.80 29.55 -36.32
CA ALA A 155 0.34 30.32 -37.47
C ALA A 155 -0.70 31.36 -37.05
N SER A 156 -0.27 32.62 -37.14
CA SER A 156 -1.11 33.83 -37.09
C SER A 156 -2.20 33.80 -38.18
N PRO A 157 -3.33 34.50 -38.00
CA PRO A 157 -4.65 34.04 -38.40
C PRO A 157 -5.03 34.44 -39.84
N LYS A 158 -5.77 33.55 -40.50
CA LYS A 158 -6.70 33.91 -41.57
C LYS A 158 -8.03 33.23 -41.27
N ALA A 159 -9.04 34.03 -40.92
CA ALA A 159 -10.42 33.59 -40.72
C ALA A 159 -10.97 32.87 -41.97
N PRO A 160 -11.84 31.85 -41.83
CA PRO A 160 -13.27 32.14 -41.61
C PRO A 160 -14.02 31.21 -40.61
N GLU A 161 -14.96 31.85 -39.91
CA GLU A 161 -16.31 31.42 -39.47
C GLU A 161 -16.63 30.04 -38.86
N LEU A 162 -17.06 30.15 -37.58
CA LEU A 162 -18.28 29.60 -36.97
C LEU A 162 -18.35 28.12 -36.55
N ALA A 163 -17.82 27.85 -35.35
CA ALA A 163 -18.52 27.06 -34.33
C ALA A 163 -18.04 27.50 -32.94
N THR A 164 -18.86 28.29 -32.25
CA THR A 164 -18.64 28.82 -30.90
C THR A 164 -18.59 27.67 -29.89
N ALA A 165 -17.39 27.31 -29.43
CA ALA A 165 -17.24 26.59 -28.17
C ALA A 165 -17.60 27.56 -27.02
N PRO A 166 -18.49 27.19 -26.09
CA PRO A 166 -18.85 28.07 -24.98
C PRO A 166 -17.63 28.26 -24.07
N ALA A 167 -17.34 29.51 -23.72
CA ALA A 167 -16.34 29.84 -22.70
C ALA A 167 -16.84 29.30 -21.36
N VAL A 168 -16.20 28.25 -20.86
CA VAL A 168 -16.49 27.72 -19.52
C VAL A 168 -15.89 28.69 -18.50
N ASN A 169 -16.74 29.32 -17.69
CA ASN A 169 -16.30 30.15 -16.58
C ASN A 169 -16.13 29.28 -15.32
N PHE A 170 -15.26 29.70 -14.40
CA PHE A 170 -15.06 29.00 -13.12
C PHE A 170 -15.33 29.96 -11.97
N CYS A 171 -15.88 29.44 -10.87
CA CYS A 171 -16.10 30.21 -9.66
C CYS A 171 -14.75 30.61 -9.04
N PRO A 172 -14.52 31.90 -8.74
CA PRO A 172 -13.24 32.37 -8.23
C PRO A 172 -12.95 31.96 -6.78
N GLU A 173 -13.90 31.36 -6.07
CA GLU A 173 -13.66 30.90 -4.69
C GLU A 173 -13.60 29.40 -4.50
N CYS A 174 -14.49 28.64 -5.15
CA CYS A 174 -14.45 27.18 -5.01
C CYS A 174 -13.88 26.46 -6.24
N GLY A 175 -13.57 27.19 -7.32
CA GLY A 175 -13.00 26.62 -8.55
C GLY A 175 -13.97 25.76 -9.36
N ARG A 176 -15.25 25.66 -8.96
CA ARG A 176 -16.25 24.85 -9.66
C ARG A 176 -16.71 25.53 -10.95
N GLU A 177 -17.00 24.75 -11.98
CA GLU A 177 -17.53 25.23 -13.25
C GLU A 177 -18.80 26.06 -13.03
N ALA A 178 -18.85 27.23 -13.65
CA ALA A 178 -19.95 28.16 -13.61
C ALA A 178 -20.43 28.42 -15.04
N VAL A 179 -21.74 28.26 -15.26
CA VAL A 179 -22.35 28.56 -16.54
C VAL A 179 -22.69 30.05 -16.57
N GLU A 180 -22.58 30.72 -17.73
CA GLU A 180 -22.83 32.16 -17.87
C GLU A 180 -24.26 32.59 -17.44
N THR A 181 -25.20 31.64 -17.36
CA THR A 181 -26.57 31.85 -16.87
C THR A 181 -26.69 31.84 -15.34
N ASP A 182 -25.65 31.47 -14.60
CA ASP A 182 -25.71 31.32 -13.14
C ASP A 182 -25.48 32.66 -12.42
N ASN A 183 -26.47 33.12 -11.64
CA ASN A 183 -26.30 34.28 -10.77
C ASN A 183 -25.51 33.95 -9.50
N TYR A 184 -25.53 32.68 -9.07
CA TYR A 184 -24.84 32.18 -7.88
C TYR A 184 -24.16 30.84 -8.20
N CYS A 185 -23.02 30.59 -7.57
CA CYS A 185 -22.32 29.32 -7.70
C CYS A 185 -23.11 28.19 -7.01
N SER A 186 -23.37 27.11 -7.75
CA SER A 186 -24.04 25.90 -7.24
C SER A 186 -23.23 25.13 -6.20
N GLY A 187 -21.92 25.37 -6.10
CA GLY A 187 -21.03 24.71 -5.14
C GLY A 187 -20.88 25.43 -3.81
N CYS A 188 -20.67 26.75 -3.83
CA CYS A 188 -20.40 27.54 -2.62
C CYS A 188 -21.41 28.66 -2.35
N GLY A 189 -22.40 28.87 -3.23
CA GLY A 189 -23.42 29.91 -3.07
C GLY A 189 -22.95 31.34 -3.38
N LYS A 190 -21.69 31.54 -3.79
CA LYS A 190 -21.14 32.88 -4.08
C LYS A 190 -21.83 33.51 -5.29
N LYS A 191 -22.21 34.79 -5.18
CA LYS A 191 -22.78 35.58 -6.27
C LYS A 191 -21.74 35.82 -7.37
N LEU A 192 -22.08 35.47 -8.62
CA LEU A 192 -21.19 35.58 -9.79
C LEU A 192 -21.52 36.80 -10.66
N LYS A 193 -22.75 37.31 -10.58
CA LYS A 193 -23.26 38.49 -11.30
C LYS A 193 -24.02 39.41 -10.36
#